data_AF-A0AAW1MY97-F1
#
_entry.id   AF-A0AAW1MY97-F1
#
_cell.length_a   1.000
_cell.length_b   1.000
_cell.length_c   1.000
_cell.angle_alpha   90.00
_cell.angle_beta   90.00
_cell.angle_gamma   90.00
#
_symmetry.space_group_name_H-M   'P 1'
#
loop_
_entity.id
_entity.type
_entity.pdbx_description
1 polymer ?
#
loop_
_entity_poly.entity_id
_entity_poly.type
_entity_poly.pdbx_seq_one_letter_code
_entity_poly.pdbx_strand_id
1 'polypeptide(L)'
;MTVSIIARHELTHTDGNDNGTCYADTPPPKDHTSSLLRNLSCQSLKNDDAPINKNTQETKDANDEKYIKLFTYDDAPDYLKHNMFIRTGYRGMLTTKLCLESVFWWTNETVNIWSHIFGFMLFAGLTLKDAIYIDISFPWEDAVLVTNVLLCFQVCMVLSSLYHTFSCRSEHDFHSFLMFDLFGIALSLLAIYTSGIYYAFWCEKKWRMFYMTTVTIIFSGAMMLQLPKFNITSHVKTTVFILWAAYGVIPTIHWTIRSGGIESPVVEGGR
;
A
#
# COMPACT_ATOMS: atom_id res chain seq x y z
N MET A 1 9.38 -14.33 -21.17
CA MET A 1 7.92 -14.16 -21.28
C MET A 1 7.68 -12.66 -21.39
N THR A 2 7.52 -12.17 -22.62
CA THR A 2 7.49 -10.74 -22.93
C THR A 2 6.07 -10.24 -22.72
N VAL A 3 5.84 -9.41 -21.70
CA VAL A 3 4.50 -8.84 -21.42
C VAL A 3 4.38 -7.55 -22.23
N SER A 4 3.45 -7.54 -23.19
CA SER A 4 3.16 -6.36 -24.01
C SER A 4 2.15 -5.48 -23.27
N ILE A 5 2.56 -4.26 -22.92
CA ILE A 5 1.70 -3.23 -22.32
C ILE A 5 1.24 -2.32 -23.46
N ILE A 6 -0.06 -2.36 -23.80
CA ILE A 6 -0.65 -1.41 -24.75
C ILE A 6 -1.18 -0.22 -23.95
N ALA A 7 -0.53 0.94 -24.08
CA ALA A 7 -1.13 2.21 -23.72
C ALA A 7 -2.21 2.55 -24.76
N ARG A 8 -3.49 2.68 -24.35
CA ARG A 8 -4.54 3.16 -25.25
C ARG A 8 -4.30 4.63 -25.56
N HIS A 9 -4.05 4.92 -26.82
CA HIS A 9 -4.15 6.25 -27.41
C HIS A 9 -5.62 6.65 -27.48
N GLU A 10 -5.92 7.91 -27.16
CA GLU A 10 -7.26 8.50 -27.15
C GLU A 10 -8.00 8.29 -28.47
N LEU A 11 -9.24 7.81 -28.38
CA LEU A 11 -10.23 7.85 -29.46
C LEU A 11 -10.87 9.25 -29.42
N THR A 12 -10.45 10.11 -30.34
CA THR A 12 -11.16 11.35 -30.66
C THR A 12 -12.54 11.04 -31.21
N HIS A 13 -13.57 11.45 -30.47
CA HIS A 13 -14.94 11.58 -30.96
C HIS A 13 -14.97 12.55 -32.15
N THR A 14 -15.55 12.12 -33.27
CA THR A 14 -16.06 13.02 -34.31
C THR A 14 -17.57 12.81 -34.41
N ASP A 15 -18.29 13.91 -34.23
CA ASP A 15 -19.74 14.03 -34.22
C ASP A 15 -20.42 13.49 -35.49
N GLY A 16 -21.55 12.81 -35.30
CA GLY A 16 -22.46 12.35 -36.34
C GLY A 16 -23.89 12.33 -35.81
N ASN A 17 -24.55 13.49 -35.94
CA ASN A 17 -25.95 13.76 -35.66
C ASN A 17 -26.85 12.85 -36.53
N ASP A 18 -27.93 12.28 -35.98
CA ASP A 18 -29.24 12.11 -36.65
C ASP A 18 -30.33 11.57 -35.69
N ASN A 19 -31.50 12.21 -35.77
CA ASN A 19 -32.60 12.28 -34.82
C ASN A 19 -33.55 11.07 -34.79
N GLY A 20 -34.27 10.89 -33.65
CA GLY A 20 -35.49 10.08 -33.65
C GLY A 20 -36.18 9.82 -32.30
N THR A 21 -36.45 10.83 -31.46
CA THR A 21 -37.34 10.70 -30.29
C THR A 21 -38.78 11.10 -30.63
N CYS A 22 -39.74 10.18 -30.52
CA CYS A 22 -41.17 10.49 -30.62
C CYS A 22 -41.77 10.75 -29.22
N TYR A 23 -42.04 12.02 -28.91
CA TYR A 23 -43.03 12.40 -27.89
C TYR A 23 -44.36 12.68 -28.58
N ALA A 24 -45.44 12.14 -28.02
CA ALA A 24 -46.81 12.35 -28.45
C ALA A 24 -47.38 13.61 -27.78
N ASP A 25 -48.02 14.48 -28.55
CA ASP A 25 -49.15 15.33 -28.09
C ASP A 25 -49.71 16.17 -29.25
N THR A 26 -50.87 15.78 -29.81
CA THR A 26 -51.83 16.68 -30.50
C THR A 26 -53.23 16.03 -30.61
N PRO A 27 -54.32 16.83 -30.62
CA PRO A 27 -55.73 16.39 -30.53
C PRO A 27 -56.29 15.84 -31.86
N PRO A 28 -57.48 15.18 -31.88
CA PRO A 28 -57.80 14.19 -32.92
C PRO A 28 -58.34 14.84 -34.20
N PRO A 29 -57.96 14.36 -35.40
CA PRO A 29 -58.66 14.67 -36.63
C PRO A 29 -59.74 13.63 -36.96
N LYS A 30 -60.83 14.14 -37.53
CA LYS A 30 -62.07 13.46 -37.91
C LYS A 30 -61.88 12.73 -39.24
N ASP A 31 -61.43 11.48 -39.24
CA ASP A 31 -61.71 10.60 -40.38
C ASP A 31 -61.53 9.10 -40.05
N HIS A 32 -62.48 8.27 -40.49
CA HIS A 32 -62.58 6.85 -40.09
C HIS A 32 -61.62 5.91 -40.86
N THR A 33 -60.84 6.42 -41.80
CA THR A 33 -59.97 5.60 -42.68
C THR A 33 -58.51 5.53 -42.19
N SER A 34 -58.06 6.48 -41.36
CA SER A 34 -56.68 6.54 -40.84
C SER A 34 -56.43 5.67 -39.61
N SER A 35 -57.49 5.26 -38.89
CA SER A 35 -57.40 4.35 -37.74
C SER A 35 -57.18 2.88 -38.14
N LEU A 36 -57.65 2.49 -39.33
CA LEU A 36 -57.49 1.12 -39.84
C LEU A 36 -56.08 0.86 -40.37
N LEU A 37 -55.43 1.84 -41.01
CA LEU A 37 -54.04 1.72 -41.45
C LEU A 37 -53.03 1.70 -40.29
N ARG A 38 -53.34 2.38 -39.17
CA ARG A 38 -52.52 2.34 -37.96
C ARG A 38 -52.64 1.01 -37.20
N ASN A 39 -53.81 0.37 -37.24
CA ASN A 39 -54.00 -0.96 -36.65
C ASN A 39 -53.37 -2.09 -37.49
N LEU A 40 -53.33 -1.94 -38.82
CA LEU A 40 -52.67 -2.91 -39.71
C LEU A 40 -51.14 -2.88 -39.59
N SER A 41 -50.51 -1.72 -39.36
CA SER A 41 -49.05 -1.65 -39.14
C SER A 41 -48.62 -2.14 -37.75
N CYS A 42 -49.53 -2.16 -36.76
CA CYS A 42 -49.23 -2.55 -35.38
C CYS A 42 -49.56 -4.02 -35.05
N GLN A 43 -50.28 -4.74 -35.93
CA GLN A 43 -50.66 -6.15 -35.72
C GLN A 43 -49.71 -7.17 -36.36
N SER A 44 -48.73 -6.76 -37.18
CA SER A 44 -47.88 -7.72 -37.90
C SER A 44 -46.65 -8.26 -37.15
N LEU A 45 -46.41 -7.90 -35.88
CA LEU A 45 -45.21 -8.40 -35.16
C LEU A 45 -45.48 -8.86 -33.71
N LYS A 46 -46.72 -9.23 -33.38
CA LYS A 46 -47.02 -9.88 -32.10
C LYS A 46 -47.32 -11.36 -32.29
N ASN A 47 -46.36 -12.17 -31.82
CA ASN A 47 -46.45 -13.54 -31.31
C ASN A 47 -45.58 -14.54 -32.10
N ASP A 48 -44.36 -14.74 -31.59
CA ASP A 48 -43.88 -16.07 -31.26
C ASP A 48 -43.12 -15.95 -29.91
N ASP A 49 -43.74 -16.45 -28.86
CA ASP A 49 -43.17 -16.56 -27.51
C ASP A 49 -42.20 -17.76 -27.45
N ALA A 50 -40.91 -17.47 -27.28
CA ALA A 50 -39.92 -18.40 -26.72
C ALA A 50 -38.93 -17.57 -25.88
N PRO A 51 -38.44 -18.05 -24.72
CA PRO A 51 -37.87 -17.18 -23.70
C PRO A 51 -36.53 -16.62 -24.18
N ILE A 52 -36.49 -15.31 -24.46
CA ILE A 52 -35.22 -14.60 -24.71
C ILE A 52 -34.50 -14.50 -23.37
N ASN A 53 -33.58 -15.45 -23.19
CA ASN A 53 -32.60 -15.47 -22.13
C ASN A 53 -31.86 -14.12 -22.08
N LYS A 54 -31.95 -13.42 -20.95
CA LYS A 54 -31.22 -12.18 -20.64
C LYS A 54 -29.70 -12.39 -20.44
N ASN A 55 -29.11 -13.46 -20.98
CA ASN A 55 -27.70 -13.81 -20.78
C ASN A 55 -26.82 -13.68 -22.04
N THR A 56 -27.29 -13.02 -23.09
CA THR A 56 -26.47 -12.78 -24.30
C THR A 56 -25.70 -11.46 -24.24
N GLN A 57 -25.26 -11.08 -23.04
CA GLN A 57 -24.18 -10.11 -22.83
C GLN A 57 -23.12 -10.63 -21.84
N GLU A 58 -23.24 -11.88 -21.38
CA GLU A 58 -22.31 -12.53 -20.43
C GLU A 58 -21.41 -13.61 -21.07
N THR A 59 -21.47 -13.81 -22.40
CA THR A 59 -20.76 -14.92 -23.06
C THR A 59 -19.95 -14.52 -24.30
N LYS A 60 -19.38 -13.30 -24.30
CA LYS A 60 -18.38 -12.89 -25.31
C LYS A 60 -17.01 -12.45 -24.77
N ASP A 61 -16.79 -12.52 -23.46
CA ASP A 61 -15.48 -12.18 -22.85
C ASP A 61 -14.72 -13.40 -22.32
N ALA A 62 -15.03 -14.59 -22.84
CA ALA A 62 -14.37 -15.84 -22.41
C ALA A 62 -13.17 -16.24 -23.28
N ASN A 63 -12.72 -15.37 -24.19
CA ASN A 63 -11.58 -15.63 -25.08
C ASN A 63 -10.66 -14.42 -25.31
N ASP A 64 -10.75 -13.37 -24.49
CA ASP A 64 -9.70 -12.36 -24.46
C ASP A 64 -8.47 -12.99 -23.80
N GLU A 65 -7.35 -13.00 -24.53
CA GLU A 65 -6.04 -13.14 -23.91
C GLU A 65 -5.99 -12.27 -22.66
N LYS A 66 -5.37 -12.75 -21.58
CA LYS A 66 -5.34 -12.13 -20.25
C LYS A 66 -4.65 -10.75 -20.27
N TYR A 67 -5.29 -9.74 -20.86
CA TYR A 67 -4.80 -8.38 -20.96
C TYR A 67 -4.95 -7.74 -19.59
N ILE A 68 -3.82 -7.58 -18.92
CA ILE A 68 -3.72 -6.93 -17.62
C ILE A 68 -4.01 -5.45 -17.82
N LYS A 69 -5.17 -4.99 -17.33
CA LYS A 69 -5.55 -3.58 -17.39
C LYS A 69 -4.91 -2.81 -16.23
N LEU A 70 -4.06 -1.83 -16.55
CA LEU A 70 -3.58 -0.81 -15.62
C LEU A 70 -4.47 0.43 -15.71
N PHE A 71 -4.66 1.11 -14.58
CA PHE A 71 -5.56 2.24 -14.43
C PHE A 71 -4.78 3.57 -14.38
N THR A 72 -5.46 4.63 -14.81
CA THR A 72 -5.06 6.01 -14.56
C THR A 72 -5.42 6.40 -13.12
N TYR A 73 -4.91 7.53 -12.64
CA TYR A 73 -5.24 8.05 -11.30
C TYR A 73 -6.76 8.23 -11.12
N ASP A 74 -7.45 8.75 -12.13
CA ASP A 74 -8.88 9.05 -12.05
C ASP A 74 -9.72 7.77 -12.00
N ASP A 75 -9.31 6.74 -12.74
CA ASP A 75 -10.02 5.45 -12.83
C ASP A 75 -9.65 4.45 -11.72
N ALA A 76 -8.63 4.74 -10.90
CA ALA A 76 -8.20 3.84 -9.83
C ALA A 76 -9.24 3.77 -8.69
N PRO A 77 -9.21 2.73 -7.84
CA PRO A 77 -9.94 2.73 -6.58
C PRO A 77 -9.45 3.83 -5.62
N ASP A 78 -10.35 4.49 -4.90
CA ASP A 78 -10.02 5.67 -4.08
C ASP A 78 -9.00 5.38 -2.96
N TYR A 79 -9.02 4.19 -2.36
CA TYR A 79 -8.05 3.80 -1.32
C TYR A 79 -6.60 3.70 -1.84
N LEU A 80 -6.39 3.60 -3.16
CA LEU A 80 -5.07 3.61 -3.80
C LEU A 80 -4.64 5.02 -4.26
N LYS A 81 -5.54 6.02 -4.23
CA LYS A 81 -5.27 7.39 -4.71
C LYS A 81 -4.63 8.27 -3.65
N HIS A 82 -3.50 7.83 -3.08
CA HIS A 82 -2.79 8.58 -2.05
C HIS A 82 -1.92 9.74 -2.59
N ASN A 83 -1.55 9.72 -3.88
CA ASN A 83 -0.67 10.73 -4.47
C ASN A 83 -1.16 11.17 -5.85
N MET A 84 -1.65 12.41 -5.95
CA MET A 84 -2.16 13.01 -7.20
C MET A 84 -1.11 13.17 -8.31
N PHE A 85 0.19 13.11 -7.97
CA PHE A 85 1.26 13.24 -8.94
C PHE A 85 1.54 11.94 -9.70
N ILE A 86 1.08 10.79 -9.19
CA ILE A 86 1.17 9.50 -9.88
C ILE A 86 -0.06 9.39 -10.79
N ARG A 87 0.14 9.51 -12.11
CA ARG A 87 -0.98 9.60 -13.06
C ARG A 87 -1.44 8.27 -13.65
N THR A 88 -0.57 7.26 -13.70
CA THR A 88 -0.83 5.99 -14.39
C THR A 88 -0.11 4.82 -13.72
N GLY A 89 -0.46 3.59 -14.12
CA GLY A 89 0.23 2.38 -13.67
C GLY A 89 -0.40 1.73 -12.43
N TYR A 90 -1.59 2.18 -12.03
CA TYR A 90 -2.34 1.61 -10.92
C TYR A 90 -2.85 0.20 -11.25
N ARG A 91 -2.70 -0.72 -10.31
CA ARG A 91 -3.30 -2.06 -10.40
C ARG A 91 -4.74 -1.99 -9.88
N GLY A 92 -5.69 -2.53 -10.64
CA GLY A 92 -7.06 -2.70 -10.17
C GLY A 92 -7.19 -3.82 -9.15
N MET A 93 -8.41 -4.25 -8.84
CA MET A 93 -8.64 -5.38 -7.94
C MET A 93 -8.14 -6.70 -8.56
N LEU A 94 -7.00 -7.19 -8.08
CA LEU A 94 -6.35 -8.40 -8.57
C LEU A 94 -6.59 -9.59 -7.63
N THR A 95 -6.59 -10.81 -8.18
CA THR A 95 -6.55 -12.04 -7.36
C THR A 95 -5.17 -12.22 -6.74
N THR A 96 -5.05 -13.04 -5.68
CA THR A 96 -3.77 -13.28 -4.98
C THR A 96 -2.66 -13.75 -5.93
N LYS A 97 -2.99 -14.65 -6.87
CA LYS A 97 -2.03 -15.13 -7.89
C LYS A 97 -1.56 -13.99 -8.79
N LEU A 98 -2.48 -13.12 -9.21
CA LEU A 98 -2.16 -11.96 -10.04
C LEU A 98 -1.34 -10.92 -9.27
N CYS A 99 -1.58 -10.74 -7.97
CA CYS A 99 -0.75 -9.87 -7.12
C CYS A 99 0.71 -10.35 -7.12
N LEU A 100 0.94 -11.65 -6.95
CA LEU A 100 2.28 -12.25 -7.01
C LEU A 100 2.91 -12.15 -8.41
N GLU A 101 2.15 -12.41 -9.47
CA GLU A 101 2.62 -12.22 -10.85
C GLU A 101 2.98 -10.74 -11.12
N SER A 102 2.26 -9.80 -10.49
CA SER A 102 2.45 -8.36 -10.67
C SER A 102 3.77 -7.80 -10.14
N VAL A 103 4.49 -8.56 -9.31
CA VAL A 103 5.86 -8.22 -8.87
C VAL A 103 6.80 -8.04 -10.07
N PHE A 104 6.55 -8.75 -11.17
CA PHE A 104 7.33 -8.67 -12.41
C PHE A 104 6.71 -7.74 -13.47
N TRP A 105 5.60 -7.06 -13.16
CA TRP A 105 4.99 -6.11 -14.08
C TRP A 105 5.55 -4.71 -13.84
N TRP A 106 5.44 -3.85 -14.86
CA TRP A 106 5.75 -2.44 -14.74
C TRP A 106 4.51 -1.68 -14.24
N THR A 107 4.51 -1.31 -12.96
CA THR A 107 3.41 -0.69 -12.24
C THR A 107 3.93 0.45 -11.37
N ASN A 108 3.03 1.26 -10.84
CA ASN A 108 3.39 2.33 -9.90
C ASN A 108 4.01 1.81 -8.59
N GLU A 109 3.85 0.52 -8.28
CA GLU A 109 4.39 -0.12 -7.07
C GLU A 109 5.67 -0.93 -7.32
N THR A 110 6.12 -1.08 -8.57
CA THR A 110 7.26 -1.95 -8.91
C THR A 110 8.53 -1.52 -8.18
N VAL A 111 8.85 -0.22 -8.18
CA VAL A 111 10.03 0.29 -7.47
C VAL A 111 9.91 0.11 -5.96
N ASN A 112 8.72 0.26 -5.39
CA ASN A 112 8.49 0.04 -3.97
C ASN A 112 8.72 -1.43 -3.61
N ILE A 113 8.14 -2.37 -4.36
CA ILE A 113 8.33 -3.81 -4.11
C ILE A 113 9.81 -4.19 -4.21
N TRP A 114 10.47 -3.83 -5.32
CA TRP A 114 11.85 -4.26 -5.54
C TRP A 114 12.84 -3.58 -4.59
N SER A 115 12.66 -2.30 -4.25
CA SER A 115 13.55 -1.62 -3.30
C SER A 115 13.55 -2.30 -1.93
N HIS A 116 12.38 -2.73 -1.43
CA HIS A 116 12.26 -3.45 -0.17
C HIS A 116 12.80 -4.89 -0.27
N ILE A 117 12.60 -5.60 -1.39
CA ILE A 117 13.22 -6.92 -1.62
C ILE A 117 14.76 -6.82 -1.62
N PHE A 118 15.33 -5.83 -2.32
CA PHE A 118 16.78 -5.58 -2.29
C PHE A 118 17.26 -5.20 -0.89
N GLY A 119 16.50 -4.37 -0.16
CA GLY A 119 16.76 -4.04 1.24
C GLY A 119 16.80 -5.28 2.14
N PHE A 120 15.85 -6.19 1.99
CA PHE A 120 15.86 -7.47 2.70
C PHE A 120 17.12 -8.28 2.41
N MET A 121 17.49 -8.44 1.13
CA MET A 121 18.70 -9.18 0.74
C MET A 121 19.97 -8.55 1.34
N LEU A 122 20.04 -7.21 1.39
CA LEU A 122 21.15 -6.50 2.04
C LEU A 122 21.26 -6.87 3.53
N PHE A 123 20.18 -6.73 4.30
CA PHE A 123 20.20 -7.02 5.74
C PHE A 123 20.39 -8.51 6.05
N ALA A 124 19.85 -9.39 5.22
CA ALA A 124 20.10 -10.83 5.32
C ALA A 124 21.58 -11.16 5.06
N GLY A 125 22.18 -10.52 4.04
CA GLY A 125 23.61 -10.65 3.76
C GLY A 125 24.49 -10.13 4.89
N LEU A 126 24.14 -9.01 5.52
CA LEU A 126 24.81 -8.48 6.70
C LEU A 126 24.68 -9.44 7.89
N THR A 127 23.50 -10.01 8.12
CA THR A 127 23.28 -10.99 9.19
C THR A 127 24.12 -12.25 8.98
N LEU A 128 24.19 -12.74 7.74
CA LEU A 128 25.02 -13.90 7.41
C LEU A 128 26.51 -13.60 7.58
N LYS A 129 26.95 -12.40 7.16
CA LYS A 129 28.32 -11.94 7.39
C LYS A 129 28.63 -11.94 8.89
N ASP A 130 27.79 -11.31 9.70
CA ASP A 130 28.01 -11.25 11.15
C ASP A 130 28.02 -12.66 11.76
N ALA A 131 27.11 -13.54 11.35
CA ALA A 131 27.08 -14.93 11.82
C ALA A 131 28.35 -15.74 11.47
N ILE A 132 29.01 -15.44 10.35
CA ILE A 132 30.25 -16.12 9.91
C ILE A 132 31.49 -15.54 10.63
N TYR A 133 31.51 -14.22 10.86
CA TYR A 133 32.69 -13.51 11.35
C TYR A 133 32.65 -13.15 12.85
N ILE A 134 31.54 -13.41 13.57
CA ILE A 134 31.50 -13.27 15.03
C ILE A 134 32.45 -14.29 15.65
N ASP A 135 33.50 -13.78 16.28
CA ASP A 135 34.44 -14.56 17.08
C ASP A 135 33.83 -14.93 18.44
N ILE A 136 34.32 -16.02 19.04
CA ILE A 136 33.89 -16.50 20.37
C ILE A 136 34.16 -15.44 21.46
N SER A 137 35.12 -14.54 21.23
CA SER A 137 35.47 -13.43 22.13
C SER A 137 34.47 -12.28 22.11
N PHE A 138 33.47 -12.29 21.23
CA PHE A 138 32.50 -11.20 21.08
C PHE A 138 31.49 -11.18 22.25
N PRO A 139 31.26 -10.03 22.91
CA PRO A 139 30.26 -9.93 23.97
C PRO A 139 28.89 -10.38 23.47
N TRP A 140 28.23 -11.27 24.23
CA TRP A 140 26.95 -11.83 23.82
C TRP A 140 25.85 -10.76 23.78
N GLU A 141 25.94 -9.72 24.62
CA GLU A 141 25.00 -8.60 24.62
C GLU A 141 25.02 -7.84 23.30
N ASP A 142 26.22 -7.55 22.79
CA ASP A 142 26.42 -6.83 21.54
C ASP A 142 25.93 -7.68 20.37
N ALA A 143 26.16 -9.00 20.42
CA ALA A 143 25.63 -9.96 19.44
C ALA A 143 24.11 -9.96 19.39
N VAL A 144 23.46 -10.00 20.54
CA VAL A 144 22.01 -9.96 20.63
C VAL A 144 21.48 -8.64 20.08
N LEU A 145 22.10 -7.51 20.42
CA LEU A 145 21.64 -6.19 19.96
C LEU A 145 21.78 -6.01 18.45
N VAL A 146 22.94 -6.35 17.88
CA VAL A 146 23.18 -6.24 16.43
C VAL A 146 22.25 -7.20 15.67
N THR A 147 22.15 -8.46 16.10
CA THR A 147 21.27 -9.45 15.47
C THR A 147 19.80 -9.01 15.56
N ASN A 148 19.37 -8.48 16.70
CA ASN A 148 18.00 -7.99 16.88
C ASN A 148 17.69 -6.82 15.93
N VAL A 149 18.61 -5.86 15.79
CA VAL A 149 18.45 -4.74 14.84
C VAL A 149 18.31 -5.26 13.41
N LEU A 150 19.23 -6.12 12.97
CA LEU A 150 19.21 -6.66 11.61
C LEU A 150 17.96 -7.51 11.34
N LEU A 151 17.50 -8.29 12.31
CA LEU A 151 16.27 -9.08 12.20
C LEU A 151 15.04 -8.19 12.09
N CYS A 152 14.94 -7.12 12.90
CA CYS A 152 13.82 -6.19 12.85
C CYS A 152 13.75 -5.47 11.49
N PHE A 153 14.89 -5.05 10.95
CA PHE A 153 14.94 -4.47 9.60
C PHE A 153 14.54 -5.46 8.51
N GLN A 154 14.94 -6.73 8.61
CA GLN A 154 14.49 -7.77 7.67
C GLN A 154 12.97 -7.96 7.71
N VAL A 155 12.38 -8.04 8.92
CA VAL A 155 10.93 -8.12 9.10
C VAL A 155 10.25 -6.90 8.48
N CYS A 156 10.76 -5.69 8.72
CA CYS A 156 10.24 -4.45 8.11
C CYS A 156 10.24 -4.53 6.59
N MET A 157 11.36 -4.94 5.98
CA MET A 157 11.47 -5.03 4.52
C MET A 157 10.52 -6.08 3.92
N VAL A 158 10.32 -7.22 4.60
CA VAL A 158 9.37 -8.25 4.17
C VAL A 158 7.93 -7.73 4.27
N LEU A 159 7.55 -7.13 5.40
CA LEU A 159 6.19 -6.60 5.60
C LEU A 159 5.85 -5.50 4.60
N SER A 160 6.81 -4.61 4.31
CA SER A 160 6.65 -3.57 3.29
C SER A 160 6.49 -4.14 1.87
N SER A 161 7.33 -5.12 1.52
CA SER A 161 7.23 -5.81 0.23
C SER A 161 5.87 -6.50 0.06
N LEU A 162 5.35 -7.13 1.11
CA LEU A 162 4.02 -7.76 1.13
C LEU A 162 2.92 -6.71 0.98
N TYR A 163 3.00 -5.57 1.67
CA TYR A 163 2.07 -4.47 1.50
C TYR A 163 2.02 -3.99 0.06
N HIS A 164 3.14 -3.63 -0.54
CA HIS A 164 3.16 -3.18 -1.92
C HIS A 164 2.77 -4.28 -2.91
N THR A 165 2.95 -5.56 -2.59
CA THR A 165 2.50 -6.66 -3.45
C THR A 165 0.98 -6.83 -3.41
N PHE A 166 0.38 -6.80 -2.21
CA PHE A 166 -1.04 -7.16 -1.99
C PHE A 166 -1.97 -5.95 -1.79
N SER A 167 -1.47 -4.72 -1.82
CA SER A 167 -2.26 -3.49 -1.68
C SER A 167 -3.43 -3.38 -2.66
N CYS A 168 -3.30 -3.98 -3.84
CA CYS A 168 -4.32 -3.96 -4.89
C CYS A 168 -5.37 -5.08 -4.77
N ARG A 169 -5.30 -5.99 -3.78
CA ARG A 169 -6.21 -7.14 -3.68
C ARG A 169 -7.61 -6.74 -3.22
N SER A 170 -7.70 -5.94 -2.16
CA SER A 170 -8.93 -5.38 -1.62
C SER A 170 -8.63 -4.22 -0.67
N GLU A 171 -9.62 -3.38 -0.38
CA GLU A 171 -9.50 -2.30 0.60
C GLU A 171 -9.17 -2.83 2.02
N HIS A 172 -9.75 -3.98 2.39
CA HIS A 172 -9.46 -4.60 3.69
C HIS A 172 -8.00 -5.08 3.80
N ASP A 173 -7.49 -5.72 2.75
CA ASP A 173 -6.09 -6.16 2.73
C ASP A 173 -5.15 -4.96 2.69
N PHE A 174 -5.49 -3.91 1.92
CA PHE A 174 -4.73 -2.67 1.90
C PHE A 174 -4.52 -2.12 3.31
N HIS A 175 -5.58 -1.95 4.09
CA HIS A 175 -5.47 -1.44 5.46
C HIS A 175 -4.76 -2.42 6.40
N SER A 176 -4.98 -3.72 6.23
CA SER A 176 -4.35 -4.74 7.07
C SER A 176 -2.84 -4.82 6.83
N PHE A 177 -2.41 -4.88 5.57
CA PHE A 177 -0.99 -4.90 5.24
C PHE A 177 -0.30 -3.56 5.53
N LEU A 178 -0.99 -2.42 5.35
CA LEU A 178 -0.45 -1.12 5.75
C LEU A 178 -0.16 -1.07 7.25
N MET A 179 -1.03 -1.65 8.08
CA MET A 179 -0.79 -1.76 9.52
C MET A 179 0.43 -2.63 9.83
N PHE A 180 0.61 -3.76 9.14
CA PHE A 180 1.78 -4.60 9.33
C PHE A 180 3.08 -3.93 8.87
N ASP A 181 3.05 -3.19 7.77
CA ASP A 181 4.19 -2.41 7.29
C ASP A 181 4.60 -1.34 8.32
N LEU A 182 3.63 -0.56 8.81
CA LEU A 182 3.85 0.42 9.88
C LEU A 182 4.37 -0.23 11.18
N PHE A 183 3.89 -1.42 11.52
CA PHE A 183 4.41 -2.20 12.63
C PHE A 183 5.87 -2.62 12.41
N GLY A 184 6.25 -3.01 11.19
CA GLY A 184 7.63 -3.33 10.83
C GLY A 184 8.59 -2.15 11.01
N ILE A 185 8.17 -0.95 10.57
CA ILE A 185 8.92 0.28 10.78
C ILE A 185 9.06 0.57 12.28
N ALA A 186 7.97 0.40 13.04
CA ALA A 186 7.99 0.59 14.49
C ALA A 186 8.96 -0.39 15.18
N LEU A 187 8.92 -1.66 14.83
CA LEU A 187 9.78 -2.67 15.41
C LEU A 187 11.27 -2.35 15.15
N SER A 188 11.58 -1.90 13.94
CA SER A 188 12.94 -1.45 13.57
C SER A 188 13.38 -0.24 14.39
N LEU A 189 12.50 0.74 14.57
CA LEU A 189 12.81 1.93 15.36
C LEU A 189 13.02 1.60 16.85
N LEU A 190 12.21 0.71 17.41
CA LEU A 190 12.39 0.21 18.78
C LEU A 190 13.75 -0.49 18.95
N ALA A 191 14.16 -1.31 17.97
CA ALA A 191 15.46 -1.97 18.00
C ALA A 191 16.62 -0.96 17.95
N ILE A 192 16.56 0.05 17.07
CA ILE A 192 17.55 1.13 16.98
C ILE A 192 17.63 1.90 18.30
N TYR A 193 16.49 2.26 18.90
CA TYR A 193 16.47 2.96 20.19
C TYR A 193 17.03 2.10 21.31
N THR A 194 16.69 0.82 21.36
CA THR A 194 17.21 -0.10 22.36
C THR A 194 18.74 -0.16 22.26
N SER A 195 19.29 -0.41 21.08
CA SER A 195 20.74 -0.44 20.88
C SER A 195 21.41 0.91 21.16
N GLY A 196 20.84 2.00 20.68
CA GLY A 196 21.37 3.36 20.89
C GLY A 196 21.41 3.77 22.37
N ILE A 197 20.32 3.56 23.12
CA ILE A 197 20.23 3.85 24.55
C ILE A 197 21.19 2.96 25.34
N TYR A 198 21.35 1.70 24.94
CA TYR A 198 22.25 0.76 25.61
C TYR A 198 23.70 1.23 25.58
N TYR A 199 24.19 1.65 24.41
CA TYR A 199 25.56 2.16 24.26
C TYR A 199 25.72 3.58 24.81
N ALA A 200 24.76 4.48 24.58
CA ALA A 200 24.83 5.86 25.07
C ALA A 200 24.95 5.92 26.61
N PHE A 201 24.16 5.12 27.32
CA PHE A 201 24.15 5.10 28.78
C PHE A 201 24.81 3.83 29.35
N TRP A 202 25.84 3.32 28.68
CA TRP A 202 26.54 2.10 29.10
C TRP A 202 27.00 2.16 30.57
N CYS A 203 27.61 3.28 30.95
CA CYS A 203 28.11 3.52 32.31
C CYS A 203 27.02 3.95 33.30
N GLU A 204 25.85 4.39 32.83
CA GLU A 204 24.80 5.00 33.66
C GLU A 204 23.51 4.17 33.65
N LYS A 205 23.53 3.03 34.35
CA LYS A 205 22.42 2.05 34.39
C LYS A 205 21.06 2.65 34.72
N LYS A 206 21.00 3.67 35.60
CA LYS A 206 19.74 4.34 36.00
C LYS A 206 19.05 4.99 34.80
N TRP A 207 19.78 5.76 34.01
CA TRP A 207 19.23 6.44 32.83
C TRP A 207 18.94 5.48 31.69
N ARG A 208 19.80 4.49 31.50
CA ARG A 208 19.55 3.39 30.56
C ARG A 208 18.19 2.73 30.82
N MET A 209 17.93 2.30 32.05
CA MET A 209 16.65 1.66 32.41
C MET A 209 15.46 2.61 32.23
N PHE A 210 15.60 3.88 32.62
CA PHE A 210 14.55 4.87 32.45
C PHE A 210 14.15 5.04 30.97
N TYR A 211 15.13 5.22 30.07
CA TYR A 211 14.85 5.41 28.65
C TYR A 211 14.37 4.14 27.96
N MET A 212 14.87 2.97 28.34
CA MET A 212 14.40 1.68 27.83
C MET A 212 12.93 1.40 28.18
N THR A 213 12.55 1.65 29.44
CA THR A 213 11.16 1.45 29.89
C THR A 213 10.23 2.44 29.21
N THR A 214 10.60 3.72 29.15
CA THR A 214 9.76 4.76 28.52
C THR A 214 9.56 4.51 27.03
N VAL A 215 10.61 4.17 26.27
CA VAL A 215 10.47 3.91 24.83
C VAL A 215 9.60 2.69 24.54
N THR A 216 9.68 1.65 25.38
CA THR A 216 8.86 0.44 25.27
C THR A 216 7.39 0.72 25.57
N ILE A 217 7.10 1.55 26.58
CA ILE A 217 5.73 1.99 26.91
C ILE A 217 5.13 2.81 25.76
N ILE A 218 5.88 3.78 25.23
CA ILE A 218 5.39 4.62 24.13
C ILE A 218 5.16 3.77 22.88
N PHE A 219 6.07 2.85 22.54
CA PHE A 219 5.89 1.89 21.44
C PHE A 219 4.60 1.07 21.62
N SER A 220 4.39 0.48 22.80
CA SER A 220 3.22 -0.36 23.07
C SER A 220 1.91 0.43 22.94
N GLY A 221 1.90 1.67 23.45
CA GLY A 221 0.77 2.59 23.27
C GLY A 221 0.53 2.92 21.80
N ALA A 222 1.57 3.33 21.07
CA ALA A 222 1.50 3.66 19.65
C ALA A 222 0.98 2.47 18.82
N MET A 223 1.43 1.25 19.09
CA MET A 223 0.97 0.05 18.38
C MET A 223 -0.47 -0.31 18.73
N MET A 224 -0.89 -0.13 19.98
CA MET A 224 -2.28 -0.35 20.38
C MET A 224 -3.23 0.58 19.62
N LEU A 225 -2.85 1.85 19.42
CA LEU A 225 -3.63 2.82 18.64
C LEU A 225 -3.76 2.46 17.15
N GLN A 226 -2.83 1.68 16.60
CA GLN A 226 -2.89 1.25 15.20
C GLN A 226 -3.93 0.15 14.97
N LEU A 227 -4.34 -0.58 16.02
CA LEU A 227 -5.33 -1.65 15.89
C LEU A 227 -6.68 -1.12 15.36
N PRO A 228 -7.33 -1.85 14.44
CA PRO A 228 -8.58 -1.42 13.81
C PRO A 228 -9.74 -1.25 14.81
N LYS A 229 -9.67 -1.90 15.98
CA LYS A 229 -10.71 -1.86 17.02
C LYS A 229 -10.96 -0.45 17.59
N PHE A 230 -9.96 0.42 17.60
CA PHE A 230 -10.08 1.73 18.24
C PHE A 230 -10.69 2.82 17.33
N ASN A 231 -10.95 2.52 16.05
CA ASN A 231 -11.56 3.40 15.06
C ASN A 231 -11.01 4.86 15.06
N ILE A 232 -9.71 5.01 15.34
CA ILE A 232 -9.03 6.31 15.39
C ILE A 232 -8.76 6.80 13.96
N THR A 233 -8.89 8.10 13.74
CA THR A 233 -8.62 8.74 12.45
C THR A 233 -7.16 8.56 12.02
N SER A 234 -6.94 8.42 10.71
CA SER A 234 -5.60 8.16 10.15
C SER A 234 -4.58 9.23 10.56
N HIS A 235 -4.96 10.51 10.52
CA HIS A 235 -4.09 11.63 10.91
C HIS A 235 -3.57 11.54 12.35
N VAL A 236 -4.42 11.10 13.29
CA VAL A 236 -4.01 10.94 14.69
C VAL A 236 -3.01 9.80 14.82
N LYS A 237 -3.25 8.67 14.15
CA LYS A 237 -2.32 7.53 14.13
C LYS A 237 -0.94 7.94 13.60
N THR A 238 -0.90 8.63 12.47
CA THR A 238 0.34 9.13 11.87
C THR A 238 1.04 10.16 12.76
N THR A 239 0.28 11.07 13.38
CA THR A 239 0.86 12.08 14.28
C THR A 239 1.51 11.44 15.52
N VAL A 240 0.83 10.49 16.16
CA VAL A 240 1.39 9.75 17.32
C VAL A 240 2.65 9.00 16.92
N PHE A 241 2.65 8.38 15.74
CA PHE A 241 3.84 7.68 15.22
C PHE A 241 5.02 8.64 15.00
N ILE A 242 4.79 9.81 14.41
CA ILE A 242 5.81 10.84 14.20
C ILE A 242 6.35 11.38 15.53
N LEU A 243 5.47 11.67 16.49
CA LEU A 243 5.88 12.17 17.82
C LEU A 243 6.72 11.13 18.56
N TRP A 244 6.34 9.85 18.46
CA TRP A 244 7.14 8.77 19.00
C TRP A 244 8.51 8.65 18.32
N ALA A 245 8.59 8.81 17.00
CA ALA A 245 9.87 8.86 16.29
C ALA A 245 10.72 10.10 16.63
N ALA A 246 10.09 11.20 17.01
CA ALA A 246 10.78 12.39 17.50
C ALA A 246 11.29 12.23 18.94
N TYR A 247 10.73 11.31 19.74
CA TYR A 247 11.12 11.08 21.13
C TYR A 247 12.62 10.79 21.27
N GLY A 248 13.23 10.11 20.29
CA GLY A 248 14.66 9.81 20.26
C GLY A 248 15.58 11.02 20.43
N VAL A 249 15.12 12.23 20.12
CA VAL A 249 15.89 13.47 20.32
C VAL A 249 16.17 13.73 21.81
N ILE A 250 15.26 13.36 22.71
CA ILE A 250 15.38 13.61 24.15
C ILE A 250 16.57 12.84 24.77
N PRO A 251 16.67 11.49 24.66
CA PRO A 251 17.81 10.76 25.19
C PRO A 251 19.12 11.16 24.52
N THR A 252 19.11 11.53 23.22
CA THR A 252 20.31 12.03 22.54
C THR A 252 20.80 13.34 23.15
N ILE A 253 19.93 14.34 23.34
CA ILE A 253 20.31 15.61 23.97
C ILE A 253 20.83 15.38 25.39
N HIS A 254 20.13 14.56 26.18
CA HIS A 254 20.56 14.27 27.55
C HIS A 254 21.93 13.59 27.57
N TRP A 255 22.16 12.61 26.70
CA TRP A 255 23.46 11.96 26.56
C TRP A 255 24.56 12.95 26.18
N THR A 256 24.32 13.83 25.21
CA THR A 256 25.29 14.87 24.80
C THR A 256 25.69 15.79 25.96
N ILE A 257 24.72 16.22 26.77
CA ILE A 257 24.99 17.07 27.95
C ILE A 257 25.81 16.30 28.99
N ARG A 258 25.50 15.03 29.24
CA ARG A 258 26.21 14.17 30.19
C ARG A 258 27.63 13.83 29.73
N SER A 259 27.84 13.73 28.42
CA SER A 259 29.14 13.46 27.80
C SER A 259 30.07 14.67 27.75
N GLY A 260 29.70 15.81 28.35
CA GLY A 260 30.53 17.02 28.42
C GLY A 260 30.20 18.08 27.36
N GLY A 261 29.04 17.99 26.70
CA GLY A 261 28.61 18.93 25.66
C GLY A 261 29.05 18.53 24.25
N ILE A 262 28.70 19.36 23.26
CA ILE A 262 29.00 19.09 21.84
C ILE A 262 30.51 19.13 21.57
N GLU A 263 31.26 19.94 22.34
CA GLU A 263 32.71 20.10 22.23
C GLU A 263 33.51 18.95 22.84
N SER A 264 32.85 17.94 23.41
CA SER A 264 33.57 16.82 24.00
C SER A 264 34.09 15.88 22.91
N PRO A 265 35.32 15.34 23.07
CA PRO A 265 35.93 14.44 22.08
C PRO A 265 35.14 13.12 21.91
N VAL A 266 34.24 12.80 22.84
CA VAL A 266 33.33 11.65 22.76
C VAL A 266 32.15 11.93 21.81
N VAL A 267 31.72 13.21 21.69
CA VAL A 267 30.59 13.62 20.85
C VAL A 267 31.04 14.06 19.45
N GLU A 268 32.22 14.66 19.30
CA GLU A 268 32.76 15.08 17.99
C GLU A 268 33.14 13.91 17.06
N GLY A 269 33.17 12.68 17.56
CA GLY A 269 33.62 11.51 16.81
C GLY A 269 35.13 11.57 16.61
N GLY A 270 35.87 10.78 17.40
CA GLY A 270 37.34 10.84 17.48
C GLY A 270 38.03 11.04 16.12
N ARG A 271 38.79 12.14 16.03
CA ARG A 271 39.84 12.30 15.01
C ARG A 271 41.00 11.35 15.27
#